data_AF-A0A6V8PKS3-F1
#
_entry.id   AF-A0A6V8PKS3-F1
#
_cell.length_a   1.000
_cell.length_b   1.000
_cell.length_c   1.000
_cell.angle_alpha   90.00
_cell.angle_beta   90.00
_cell.angle_gamma   90.00
#
_symmetry.space_group_name_H-M   'P 1'
#
loop_
_entity.id
_entity.type
_entity.pdbx_description
1 polymer ?
#
loop_
_entity_poly.entity_id
_entity_poly.type
_entity_poly.pdbx_seq_one_letter_code
_entity_poly.pdbx_strand_id
1 'polypeptide(L)'
;KKRYKAQPIVLAIPRGGVVVGYQVAKELGCPLDIIVPRKIGAPHDPEYAIGAVAQDGSMVLDQKVVKSLGISSSYLEEAKKREIEEIERRMKMYRKNLSEPQIVGKTAIIVDDGIATGSTIKAAILSVKKKNPALLVVAVPVGAPDSIAEIKPLIDDMVVLATSSYFAAVGQFYQNFGQTSDQEVIGLLQKASGPQ
;
A
#
# COMPACT_ATOMS: atom_id res chain seq x y z
N LYS A 1 -15.18 -15.12 16.13
CA LYS A 1 -15.66 -15.57 14.79
C LYS A 1 -14.76 -14.94 13.72
N LYS A 2 -14.30 -15.67 12.70
CA LYS A 2 -13.52 -15.09 11.59
C LYS A 2 -14.43 -14.20 10.73
N ARG A 3 -14.06 -12.92 10.54
CA ARG A 3 -14.79 -11.95 9.69
C ARG A 3 -14.77 -12.34 8.21
N TYR A 4 -13.67 -12.93 7.75
CA TYR A 4 -13.45 -13.35 6.37
C TYR A 4 -13.22 -14.86 6.27
N LYS A 5 -13.68 -15.48 5.18
CA LYS A 5 -13.56 -16.94 4.96
C LYS A 5 -12.23 -17.35 4.32
N ALA A 6 -11.69 -16.53 3.42
CA ALA A 6 -10.41 -16.80 2.76
C ALA A 6 -9.22 -16.55 3.71
N GLN A 7 -8.08 -17.19 3.41
CA GLN A 7 -6.87 -17.00 4.21
C GLN A 7 -6.36 -15.56 4.07
N PRO A 8 -6.14 -14.83 5.18
CA PRO A 8 -5.64 -13.47 5.12
C PRO A 8 -4.13 -13.43 4.82
N ILE A 9 -3.71 -12.34 4.19
CA ILE A 9 -2.32 -11.91 4.10
C ILE A 9 -2.27 -10.41 4.33
N VAL A 10 -1.34 -9.96 5.17
CA VAL A 10 -1.09 -8.54 5.38
C VAL A 10 -0.04 -8.05 4.41
N LEU A 11 -0.38 -7.01 3.65
CA LEU A 11 0.50 -6.30 2.72
C LEU A 11 0.72 -4.89 3.28
N ALA A 12 1.81 -4.71 4.03
CA ALA A 12 2.12 -3.46 4.68
C ALA A 12 2.86 -2.49 3.74
N ILE A 13 2.54 -1.20 3.83
CA ILE A 13 3.24 -0.15 3.08
C ILE A 13 4.46 0.32 3.89
N PRO A 14 5.69 0.23 3.34
CA PRO A 14 6.86 0.73 4.06
C PRO A 14 6.91 2.26 4.16
N ARG A 15 7.40 2.82 5.27
CA ARG A 15 8.02 2.12 6.41
C ARG A 15 7.09 1.94 7.61
N GLY A 16 6.43 3.01 8.06
CA GLY A 16 5.62 2.99 9.28
C GLY A 16 4.45 1.99 9.21
N GLY A 17 3.86 1.78 8.04
CA GLY A 17 2.86 0.75 7.81
C GLY A 17 3.32 -0.68 8.13
N VAL A 18 4.63 -0.99 8.06
CA VAL A 18 5.15 -2.32 8.46
C VAL A 18 5.07 -2.53 9.96
N VAL A 19 5.26 -1.48 10.76
CA VAL A 19 5.16 -1.57 12.24
C VAL A 19 3.73 -1.92 12.63
N VAL A 20 2.75 -1.28 12.01
CA VAL A 20 1.32 -1.57 12.22
C VAL A 20 0.95 -2.93 11.63
N GLY A 21 1.36 -3.20 10.40
CA GLY A 21 1.10 -4.45 9.69
C GLY A 21 1.62 -5.68 10.42
N TYR A 22 2.78 -5.58 11.08
CA TYR A 22 3.31 -6.65 11.91
C TYR A 22 2.38 -7.01 13.08
N GLN A 23 1.82 -6.02 13.78
CA GLN A 23 0.88 -6.28 14.87
C GLN A 23 -0.41 -6.91 14.35
N VAL A 24 -0.93 -6.43 13.21
CA VAL A 24 -2.11 -7.00 12.56
C VAL A 24 -1.87 -8.46 12.15
N ALA A 25 -0.74 -8.74 11.49
CA ALA A 25 -0.40 -10.08 11.03
C ALA A 25 -0.20 -11.07 12.18
N LYS A 26 0.46 -10.62 13.26
CA LYS A 26 0.65 -11.40 14.48
C LYS A 26 -0.68 -11.78 15.13
N GLU A 27 -1.58 -10.82 15.32
CA GLU A 27 -2.89 -11.05 15.95
C GLU A 27 -3.79 -11.94 15.07
N LEU A 28 -3.70 -11.80 13.74
CA LEU A 28 -4.45 -12.63 12.80
C LEU A 28 -3.82 -14.01 12.56
N GLY A 29 -2.60 -14.25 13.06
CA GLY A 29 -1.85 -15.48 12.80
C GLY A 29 -1.62 -15.73 11.30
N CYS A 30 -1.30 -14.67 10.54
CA CYS A 30 -1.17 -14.75 9.09
C CYS A 30 0.15 -14.16 8.56
N PRO A 31 0.54 -14.47 7.31
CA PRO A 31 1.76 -13.92 6.74
C PRO A 31 1.72 -12.38 6.67
N LEU A 32 2.85 -11.76 6.99
CA LEU A 32 3.16 -10.37 6.70
C LEU A 32 4.10 -10.31 5.50
N ASP A 33 3.78 -9.44 4.56
CA ASP A 33 4.70 -9.02 3.51
C ASP A 33 4.50 -7.53 3.24
N ILE A 34 5.33 -6.97 2.35
CA ILE A 34 5.26 -5.59 1.94
C ILE A 34 4.63 -5.41 0.58
N ILE A 35 4.02 -4.24 0.38
CA ILE A 35 3.75 -3.67 -0.92
C ILE A 35 4.44 -2.32 -1.04
N VAL A 36 5.19 -2.12 -2.11
CA VAL A 36 5.84 -0.84 -2.42
C VAL A 36 5.07 -0.18 -3.56
N PRO A 37 3.97 0.53 -3.27
CA PRO A 37 3.22 1.20 -4.31
C PRO A 37 4.02 2.38 -4.85
N ARG A 38 4.03 2.56 -6.17
CA ARG A 38 4.60 3.75 -6.81
C ARG A 38 3.56 4.45 -7.64
N LYS A 39 3.40 5.75 -7.37
CA LYS A 39 2.53 6.64 -8.13
C LYS A 39 3.24 6.99 -9.44
N ILE A 40 2.47 7.16 -10.50
CA ILE A 40 2.91 7.90 -11.68
C ILE A 40 2.37 9.30 -11.50
N GLY A 41 3.28 10.28 -11.37
CA GLY A 41 2.93 11.70 -11.26
C GLY A 41 2.58 12.31 -12.63
N ALA A 42 2.02 13.52 -12.63
CA ALA A 42 1.83 14.30 -13.85
C ALA A 42 3.17 14.95 -14.31
N PRO A 43 3.35 15.24 -15.61
CA PRO A 43 4.58 15.85 -16.13
C PRO A 43 5.02 17.14 -15.45
N HIS A 44 4.07 17.96 -15.00
CA HIS A 44 4.33 19.28 -14.39
C HIS A 44 3.97 19.35 -12.90
N ASP A 45 3.46 18.25 -12.34
CA ASP A 45 3.14 18.11 -10.91
C ASP A 45 3.36 16.65 -10.50
N PRO A 46 4.59 16.27 -10.09
CA PRO A 46 4.90 14.90 -9.70
C PRO A 46 4.10 14.38 -8.51
N GLU A 47 3.57 15.28 -7.67
CA GLU A 47 2.75 14.88 -6.51
C GLU A 47 1.32 14.53 -6.91
N TYR A 48 0.82 15.14 -7.99
CA TYR A 48 -0.46 14.81 -8.59
C TYR A 48 -0.41 13.46 -9.31
N ALA A 49 -0.97 12.43 -8.68
CA ALA A 49 -0.94 11.07 -9.19
C ALA A 49 -1.94 10.87 -10.33
N ILE A 50 -1.44 10.54 -11.52
CA ILE A 50 -2.23 10.17 -12.70
C ILE A 50 -2.40 8.65 -12.84
N GLY A 51 -1.69 7.87 -12.02
CA GLY A 51 -1.72 6.42 -12.05
C GLY A 51 -0.78 5.80 -11.02
N ALA A 52 -0.58 4.49 -11.15
CA ALA A 52 0.32 3.72 -10.34
C ALA A 52 0.93 2.56 -11.13
N VAL A 53 2.11 2.12 -10.71
CA VAL A 53 2.79 0.95 -11.25
C VAL A 53 3.04 -0.08 -10.15
N ALA A 54 2.88 -1.35 -10.52
CA ALA A 54 3.20 -2.49 -9.70
C ALA A 54 4.56 -3.09 -10.09
N GLN A 55 5.09 -3.95 -9.22
CA GLN A 55 6.38 -4.61 -9.43
C GLN A 55 6.46 -5.44 -10.72
N ASP A 56 5.34 -6.06 -11.13
CA ASP A 56 5.26 -6.86 -12.36
C ASP A 56 5.23 -6.00 -13.64
N GLY A 57 5.40 -4.68 -13.49
CA GLY A 57 5.30 -3.70 -14.56
C GLY A 57 3.86 -3.47 -15.03
N SER A 58 2.85 -3.98 -14.34
CA SER A 58 1.48 -3.59 -14.61
C SER A 58 1.26 -2.14 -14.18
N MET A 59 0.61 -1.38 -15.06
CA MET A 59 0.34 0.04 -14.88
C MET A 59 -1.16 0.27 -14.89
N VAL A 60 -1.66 1.03 -13.93
CA VAL A 60 -3.05 1.48 -13.88
C VAL A 60 -3.08 3.00 -13.91
N LEU A 61 -3.89 3.57 -14.79
CA LEU A 61 -3.95 5.00 -15.05
C LEU A 61 -5.36 5.54 -14.83
N ASP A 62 -5.46 6.77 -14.34
CA ASP A 62 -6.67 7.56 -14.45
C ASP A 62 -6.79 8.05 -15.90
N GLN A 63 -7.59 7.33 -16.68
CA GLN A 63 -7.78 7.61 -18.09
C GLN A 63 -8.45 8.96 -18.35
N LYS A 64 -9.20 9.53 -17.40
CA LYS A 64 -9.79 10.86 -17.57
C LYS A 64 -8.71 11.93 -17.46
N VAL A 65 -7.86 11.82 -16.44
CA VAL A 65 -6.75 12.75 -16.20
C VAL A 65 -5.71 12.68 -17.31
N VAL A 66 -5.33 11.48 -17.72
CA VAL A 66 -4.37 11.27 -18.84
C VAL A 66 -4.88 11.96 -20.11
N LYS A 67 -6.18 11.80 -20.43
CA LYS A 67 -6.80 12.46 -21.58
C LYS A 67 -6.90 13.97 -21.44
N SER A 68 -7.33 14.48 -20.28
CA SER A 68 -7.52 15.93 -20.08
C SER A 68 -6.21 16.69 -20.11
N LEU A 69 -5.12 16.09 -19.63
CA LEU A 69 -3.79 16.68 -19.61
C LEU A 69 -2.98 16.39 -20.88
N GLY A 70 -3.53 15.65 -21.85
CA GLY A 70 -2.85 15.32 -23.10
C GLY A 70 -1.54 14.54 -22.91
N ILE A 71 -1.48 13.67 -21.90
CA ILE A 71 -0.25 12.99 -21.50
C ILE A 71 0.14 11.95 -22.56
N SER A 72 1.37 12.05 -23.07
CA SER A 72 1.86 11.16 -24.11
C SER A 72 2.13 9.75 -23.57
N SER A 73 1.99 8.75 -24.45
CA SER A 73 2.40 7.38 -24.14
C SER A 73 3.90 7.27 -23.83
N SER A 74 4.74 8.07 -24.49
CA SER A 74 6.18 8.10 -24.22
C SER A 74 6.49 8.52 -22.79
N TYR A 75 5.82 9.55 -22.28
CA TYR A 75 5.97 9.98 -20.90
C TYR A 75 5.58 8.87 -19.92
N LEU A 76 4.44 8.21 -20.17
CA LEU A 76 3.94 7.15 -19.31
C LEU A 76 4.91 5.97 -19.24
N GLU A 77 5.48 5.55 -20.37
CA GLU A 77 6.46 4.45 -20.40
C GLU A 77 7.77 4.83 -19.70
N GLU A 78 8.27 6.06 -19.87
CA GLU A 78 9.46 6.54 -19.16
C GLU A 78 9.22 6.62 -17.65
N ALA A 79 8.09 7.19 -17.23
CA ALA A 79 7.71 7.27 -15.82
C ALA A 79 7.57 5.88 -15.21
N LYS A 80 6.85 4.98 -15.89
CA LYS A 80 6.70 3.57 -15.50
C LYS A 80 8.05 2.90 -15.28
N LYS A 81 9.00 3.03 -16.22
CA LYS A 81 10.33 2.43 -16.10
C LYS A 81 11.06 2.92 -14.85
N ARG A 82 11.10 4.25 -14.62
CA ARG A 82 11.74 4.84 -13.42
C ARG A 82 11.12 4.31 -12.13
N GLU A 83 9.80 4.23 -12.08
CA GLU A 83 9.09 3.78 -10.90
C GLU A 83 9.28 2.28 -10.64
N ILE A 84 9.37 1.44 -11.68
CA ILE A 84 9.71 0.01 -11.54
C ILE A 84 11.13 -0.16 -10.97
N GLU A 85 12.12 0.57 -11.47
CA GLU A 85 13.50 0.50 -10.97
C GLU A 85 13.57 0.83 -9.47
N GLU A 86 12.78 1.82 -9.01
CA GLU A 86 12.70 2.16 -7.59
C GLU A 86 11.96 1.09 -6.76
N ILE A 87 10.90 0.46 -7.30
CA ILE A 87 10.24 -0.69 -6.66
C ILE A 87 11.28 -1.79 -6.46
N GLU A 88 11.97 -2.21 -7.51
CA GLU A 88 12.94 -3.29 -7.48
C GLU A 88 14.04 -3.01 -6.45
N ARG A 89 14.56 -1.78 -6.43
CA ARG A 89 15.58 -1.35 -5.45
C ARG A 89 15.10 -1.52 -4.01
N ARG A 90 13.89 -1.05 -3.68
CA ARG A 90 13.31 -1.16 -2.33
C ARG A 90 12.94 -2.59 -1.98
N MET A 91 12.35 -3.34 -2.91
CA MET A 91 12.00 -4.74 -2.71
C MET A 91 13.24 -5.58 -2.42
N LYS A 92 14.33 -5.40 -3.18
CA LYS A 92 15.60 -6.09 -2.97
C LYS A 92 16.20 -5.76 -1.60
N MET A 93 16.09 -4.51 -1.17
CA MET A 93 16.55 -4.06 0.15
C MET A 93 15.76 -4.73 1.28
N TYR A 94 14.43 -4.73 1.21
CA TYR A 94 13.57 -5.20 2.30
C TYR A 94 13.39 -6.72 2.32
N ARG A 95 13.13 -7.36 1.18
CA ARG A 95 12.87 -8.81 1.14
C ARG A 95 14.14 -9.64 1.31
N LYS A 96 15.31 -9.13 0.91
CA LYS A 96 16.57 -9.91 0.86
C LYS A 96 16.36 -11.27 0.16
N ASN A 97 16.18 -12.35 0.91
CA ASN A 97 15.99 -13.72 0.41
C ASN A 97 14.54 -14.25 0.52
N LEU A 98 13.58 -13.43 0.96
CA LEU A 98 12.18 -13.82 1.07
C LEU A 98 11.51 -13.88 -0.31
N SER A 99 10.79 -14.97 -0.57
CA SER A 99 9.99 -15.13 -1.79
C SER A 99 8.73 -14.27 -1.76
N GLU A 100 8.23 -13.92 -2.94
CA GLU A 100 6.95 -13.23 -3.07
C GLU A 100 5.79 -14.14 -2.64
N PRO A 101 4.90 -13.69 -1.75
CA PRO A 101 3.74 -14.47 -1.38
C PRO A 101 2.73 -14.52 -2.52
N GLN A 102 2.10 -15.68 -2.65
CA GLN A 102 0.91 -15.86 -3.47
C GLN A 102 -0.26 -15.05 -2.87
N ILE A 103 -0.81 -14.10 -3.63
CA ILE A 103 -1.96 -13.27 -3.25
C ILE A 103 -3.29 -13.78 -3.84
N VAL A 104 -3.22 -14.51 -4.96
CA VAL A 104 -4.40 -15.01 -5.67
C VAL A 104 -5.33 -15.81 -4.75
N GLY A 105 -6.62 -15.47 -4.77
CA GLY A 105 -7.64 -16.15 -3.96
C GLY A 105 -7.57 -15.92 -2.44
N LYS A 106 -6.66 -15.05 -1.95
CA LYS A 106 -6.56 -14.69 -0.52
C LYS A 106 -7.35 -13.43 -0.17
N THR A 107 -7.56 -13.21 1.13
CA THR A 107 -7.97 -11.89 1.63
C THR A 107 -6.71 -11.03 1.78
N ALA A 108 -6.46 -10.15 0.82
CA ALA A 108 -5.35 -9.21 0.87
C ALA A 108 -5.72 -8.00 1.73
N ILE A 109 -4.98 -7.78 2.82
CA ILE A 109 -5.20 -6.67 3.75
C ILE A 109 -4.06 -5.67 3.58
N ILE A 110 -4.32 -4.55 2.91
CA ILE A 110 -3.37 -3.44 2.81
C ILE A 110 -3.37 -2.68 4.14
N VAL A 111 -2.20 -2.51 4.73
CA VAL A 111 -2.02 -1.82 6.01
C VAL A 111 -1.03 -0.66 5.87
N ASP A 112 -1.37 0.47 6.49
CA ASP A 112 -0.50 1.63 6.66
C ASP A 112 -0.69 2.24 8.06
N ASP A 113 0.20 3.14 8.47
CA ASP A 113 0.10 3.84 9.76
C ASP A 113 -0.98 4.93 9.78
N GLY A 114 -1.35 5.45 8.61
CA GLY A 114 -2.53 6.27 8.45
C GLY A 114 -2.74 6.74 7.02
N ILE A 115 -3.87 7.41 6.79
CA ILE A 115 -4.26 7.90 5.47
C ILE A 115 -4.45 9.41 5.52
N ALA A 116 -3.46 10.16 5.03
CA ALA A 116 -3.61 11.59 4.82
C ALA A 116 -4.34 11.88 3.51
N THR A 117 -3.66 11.80 2.36
CA THR A 117 -4.23 12.05 1.02
C THR A 117 -4.72 10.79 0.31
N GLY A 118 -4.36 9.61 0.82
CA GLY A 118 -4.75 8.33 0.25
C GLY A 118 -4.07 7.92 -1.05
N SER A 119 -3.23 8.76 -1.66
CA SER A 119 -2.61 8.46 -2.95
C SER A 119 -1.77 7.17 -2.93
N THR A 120 -1.03 6.93 -1.85
CA THR A 120 -0.22 5.71 -1.66
C THR A 120 -1.09 4.46 -1.55
N ILE A 121 -2.20 4.54 -0.79
CA ILE A 121 -3.16 3.44 -0.64
C ILE A 121 -3.88 3.15 -1.96
N LYS A 122 -4.31 4.19 -2.70
CA LYS A 122 -4.92 4.02 -4.03
C LYS A 122 -3.95 3.32 -4.98
N ALA A 123 -2.68 3.71 -5.00
CA ALA A 123 -1.66 3.02 -5.79
C ALA A 123 -1.49 1.55 -5.37
N ALA A 124 -1.50 1.26 -4.07
CA ALA A 124 -1.45 -0.10 -3.55
C ALA A 124 -2.67 -0.93 -3.96
N ILE A 125 -3.89 -0.38 -3.85
CA ILE A 125 -5.14 -1.00 -4.28
C ILE A 125 -5.07 -1.39 -5.76
N LEU A 126 -4.63 -0.47 -6.61
CA LEU A 126 -4.52 -0.72 -8.05
C LEU A 126 -3.55 -1.86 -8.37
N SER A 127 -2.41 -1.91 -7.67
CA SER A 127 -1.41 -2.97 -7.78
C SER A 127 -1.94 -4.33 -7.29
N VAL A 128 -2.59 -4.36 -6.12
CA VAL A 128 -3.11 -5.63 -5.54
C VAL A 128 -4.26 -6.19 -6.35
N LYS A 129 -5.17 -5.35 -6.89
CA LYS A 129 -6.29 -5.83 -7.71
C LYS A 129 -5.86 -6.68 -8.90
N LYS A 130 -4.72 -6.35 -9.52
CA LYS A 130 -4.16 -7.12 -10.65
C LYS A 130 -3.73 -8.53 -10.25
N LYS A 131 -3.46 -8.77 -8.97
CA LYS A 131 -3.07 -10.07 -8.42
C LYS A 131 -4.26 -10.96 -8.05
N ASN A 132 -5.50 -10.55 -8.39
CA ASN A 132 -6.74 -11.29 -8.22
C ASN A 132 -6.94 -11.88 -6.80
N PRO A 133 -6.92 -11.05 -5.74
CA PRO A 133 -7.31 -11.50 -4.41
C PRO A 133 -8.79 -11.92 -4.40
N ALA A 134 -9.18 -12.78 -3.46
CA ALA A 134 -10.59 -13.09 -3.23
C ALA A 134 -11.33 -11.92 -2.56
N LEU A 135 -10.63 -11.17 -1.69
CA LEU A 135 -11.10 -9.95 -1.07
C LEU A 135 -9.93 -8.98 -0.90
N LEU A 136 -10.16 -7.70 -1.15
CA LEU A 136 -9.23 -6.61 -0.92
C LEU A 136 -9.76 -5.72 0.21
N VAL A 137 -9.01 -5.67 1.30
CA VAL A 137 -9.33 -4.91 2.51
C VAL A 137 -8.26 -3.85 2.73
N VAL A 138 -8.65 -2.65 3.15
CA VAL A 138 -7.72 -1.65 3.70
C VAL A 138 -7.97 -1.51 5.19
N ALA A 139 -6.90 -1.61 5.99
CA ALA A 139 -6.98 -1.46 7.43
C ALA A 139 -5.93 -0.44 7.91
N VAL A 140 -6.39 0.65 8.53
CA VAL A 140 -5.52 1.71 9.05
C VAL A 140 -5.99 2.20 10.42
N PRO A 141 -5.08 2.63 11.30
CA PRO A 141 -5.45 3.23 12.58
C PRO A 141 -6.22 4.54 12.40
N VAL A 142 -5.78 5.40 11.49
CA VAL A 142 -6.37 6.72 11.30
C VAL A 142 -6.43 7.15 9.84
N GLY A 143 -7.43 7.95 9.46
CA GLY A 143 -7.46 8.57 8.15
C GLY A 143 -8.30 9.84 8.05
N ALA A 144 -7.97 10.67 7.07
CA ALA A 144 -8.72 11.88 6.72
C ALA A 144 -10.08 11.48 6.11
N PRO A 145 -11.22 12.06 6.55
CA PRO A 145 -12.56 11.67 6.11
C PRO A 145 -12.73 11.61 4.59
N ASP A 146 -12.23 12.62 3.87
CA ASP A 146 -12.34 12.70 2.41
C ASP A 146 -11.58 11.56 1.72
N SER A 147 -10.35 11.29 2.16
CA SER A 147 -9.56 10.17 1.66
C SER A 147 -10.21 8.81 1.93
N ILE A 148 -10.83 8.63 3.10
CA ILE A 148 -11.59 7.41 3.43
C ILE A 148 -12.79 7.28 2.49
N ALA A 149 -13.56 8.35 2.28
CA ALA A 149 -14.72 8.35 1.41
C ALA A 149 -14.36 8.02 -0.04
N GLU A 150 -13.21 8.52 -0.53
CA GLU A 150 -12.71 8.24 -1.88
C GLU A 150 -12.17 6.81 -2.05
N ILE A 151 -11.56 6.23 -1.01
CA ILE A 151 -10.95 4.89 -1.06
C ILE A 151 -11.99 3.78 -0.90
N LYS A 152 -12.97 3.96 -0.02
CA LYS A 152 -13.99 2.95 0.30
C LYS A 152 -14.67 2.30 -0.92
N PRO A 153 -15.08 3.03 -1.99
CA PRO A 153 -15.68 2.40 -3.16
C PRO A 153 -14.68 1.60 -4.03
N LEU A 154 -13.38 1.68 -3.76
CA LEU A 154 -12.35 1.01 -4.53
C LEU A 154 -12.00 -0.38 -3.98
N ILE A 155 -12.56 -0.80 -2.84
CA ILE A 155 -12.18 -2.03 -2.12
C ILE A 155 -13.42 -2.77 -1.62
N ASP A 156 -13.23 -4.01 -1.14
CA ASP A 156 -14.34 -4.83 -0.66
C ASP A 156 -14.74 -4.51 0.79
N ASP A 157 -13.77 -4.13 1.63
CA ASP A 157 -14.02 -3.73 3.01
C ASP A 157 -12.95 -2.76 3.53
N MET A 158 -13.31 -1.94 4.52
CA MET A 158 -12.41 -0.98 5.14
C MET A 158 -12.52 -1.01 6.66
N VAL A 159 -11.36 -1.02 7.33
CA VAL A 159 -11.27 -0.86 8.79
C VAL A 159 -10.48 0.40 9.09
N VAL A 160 -11.13 1.34 9.77
CA VAL A 160 -10.51 2.61 10.21
C VAL A 160 -10.86 2.79 11.67
N LEU A 161 -9.86 2.87 12.57
CA LEU A 161 -10.14 3.00 14.00
C LEU A 161 -10.61 4.40 14.37
N ALA A 162 -10.01 5.42 13.75
CA ALA A 162 -10.37 6.81 13.98
C ALA A 162 -10.38 7.63 12.67
N THR A 163 -11.32 8.57 12.59
CA THR A 163 -11.31 9.65 11.60
C THR A 163 -11.51 10.97 12.33
N SER A 164 -10.94 12.05 11.82
CA SER A 164 -11.05 13.38 12.43
C SER A 164 -11.26 14.43 11.34
N SER A 165 -12.17 15.36 11.56
CA SER A 165 -12.33 16.55 10.71
C SER A 165 -11.12 17.49 10.79
N TYR A 166 -10.33 17.40 11.86
CA TYR A 166 -9.08 18.14 12.03
C TYR A 166 -7.89 17.22 11.75
N PHE A 167 -7.72 16.82 10.49
CA PHE A 167 -6.62 15.94 10.06
C PHE A 167 -5.51 16.78 9.40
N ALA A 168 -4.43 17.08 10.13
CA ALA A 168 -3.27 17.77 9.55
C ALA A 168 -2.20 16.78 9.06
N ALA A 169 -1.86 15.79 9.88
CA ALA A 169 -0.89 14.75 9.55
C ALA A 169 -1.17 13.46 10.32
N VAL A 170 -0.67 12.32 9.85
CA VAL A 170 -0.80 11.03 10.55
C VAL A 170 -0.17 11.09 11.95
N GLY A 171 1.00 11.71 12.08
CA GLY A 171 1.76 11.74 13.33
C GLY A 171 1.06 12.39 14.51
N GLN A 172 0.05 13.25 14.28
CA GLN A 172 -0.68 13.90 15.38
C GLN A 172 -1.50 12.91 16.23
N PHE A 173 -1.78 11.72 15.70
CA PHE A 173 -2.55 10.68 16.38
C PHE A 173 -1.67 9.68 17.15
N TYR A 174 -0.36 9.88 17.11
CA TYR A 174 0.62 9.02 17.76
C TYR A 174 1.38 9.81 18.82
N GLN A 175 1.39 9.31 20.06
CA GLN A 175 2.25 9.87 21.12
C GLN A 175 3.74 9.77 20.77
N ASN A 176 4.10 8.71 20.04
CA ASN A 176 5.43 8.52 19.48
C ASN A 176 5.32 8.20 17.98
N PHE A 177 5.77 9.13 17.16
CA PHE A 177 5.81 9.01 15.70
C PHE A 177 7.23 9.15 15.16
N GLY A 178 8.16 8.42 15.77
CA GLY A 178 9.55 8.36 15.35
C GLY A 178 9.73 7.78 13.94
N GLN A 179 10.82 8.16 13.28
CA GLN A 179 11.15 7.64 11.95
C GLN A 179 11.49 6.15 12.02
N THR A 180 10.66 5.30 11.41
CA THR A 180 10.96 3.87 11.21
C THR A 180 12.14 3.73 10.26
N SER A 181 13.15 2.95 10.66
CA SER A 181 14.35 2.69 9.86
C SER A 181 14.16 1.50 8.90
N ASP A 182 14.98 1.42 7.85
CA ASP A 182 14.95 0.25 6.95
C ASP A 182 15.36 -1.04 7.67
N GLN A 183 16.25 -0.96 8.66
CA GLN A 183 16.65 -2.09 9.49
C GLN A 183 15.50 -2.62 10.35
N GLU A 184 14.68 -1.73 10.89
CA GLU A 184 13.49 -2.10 11.66
C GLU A 184 12.47 -2.83 10.78
N VAL A 185 12.21 -2.30 9.57
CA VAL A 185 11.35 -2.96 8.57
C VAL A 185 11.84 -4.38 8.28
N ILE A 186 13.13 -4.54 7.97
CA ILE A 186 13.74 -5.84 7.68
C ILE A 186 13.58 -6.79 8.89
N GLY A 187 13.84 -6.30 10.10
CA GLY A 187 13.73 -7.10 11.32
C GLY A 187 12.31 -7.58 11.59
N LEU A 188 11.29 -6.76 11.34
CA LEU A 188 9.88 -7.15 11.50
C LEU A 188 9.45 -8.19 10.47
N LEU A 189 9.87 -8.04 9.21
CA LEU A 189 9.58 -9.02 8.15
C LEU A 189 10.20 -10.38 8.44
N GLN A 190 11.44 -10.39 8.94
CA GLN A 190 12.12 -11.63 9.34
C GLN A 190 11.41 -12.31 10.53
N LYS A 191 11.00 -11.53 11.54
CA LYS A 191 10.25 -12.05 12.69
C LYS A 191 8.90 -12.64 12.28
N ALA A 192 8.23 -12.06 11.29
CA ALA A 192 6.95 -12.57 10.79
C ALA A 192 7.10 -13.80 9.89
N SER A 193 8.30 -14.04 9.34
CA SER A 193 8.60 -15.18 8.46
C SER A 193 9.16 -16.41 9.20
N GLY A 194 9.55 -16.26 10.48
CA GLY A 194 10.03 -17.35 11.33
C GLY A 194 8.89 -18.24 11.84
N PRO A 195 9.17 -19.49 12.25
CA PRO A 195 8.17 -20.33 12.91
C PRO A 195 7.70 -19.64 14.20
N GLN A 196 6.38 -19.49 14.33
CA GLN A 196 5.72 -19.05 15.57
C GLN A 196 5.70 -20.18 16.60
#